data_AF-A0A356SED0-F1
#
_entry.id   AF-A0A356SED0-F1
#
_cell.length_a   1.000
_cell.length_b   1.000
_cell.length_c   1.000
_cell.angle_alpha   90.00
_cell.angle_beta   90.00
_cell.angle_gamma   90.00
#
_symmetry.space_group_name_H-M   'P 1'
#
loop_
_entity.id
_entity.type
_entity.pdbx_description
1 polymer ?
#
loop_
_entity_poly.entity_id
_entity_poly.type
_entity_poly.pdbx_seq_one_letter_code
_entity_poly.pdbx_strand_id
1 'polypeptide(L)' 'IGVPLRVTIGERSLADGVLEIQGRRDSEATLVAIAEAAEHIIKRIRDLT' A
#
# COMPACT_ATOMS: atom_id res chain seq x y z
N ILE A 1 6.03 17.78 4.23
CA ILE A 1 5.40 17.61 2.90
C ILE A 1 4.71 16.24 2.93
N GLY A 2 3.37 16.23 2.95
CA GLY A 2 2.59 15.05 3.32
C GLY A 2 2.56 14.01 2.21
N VAL A 3 2.96 12.78 2.52
CA VAL A 3 2.81 11.63 1.62
C VAL A 3 1.35 11.16 1.72
N PRO A 4 0.52 11.31 0.66
CA PRO A 4 -0.89 10.95 0.72
C PRO A 4 -1.11 9.43 0.79
N LEU A 5 -0.18 8.67 0.20
CA LEU A 5 -0.20 7.21 0.13
C LEU A 5 1.24 6.69 0.23
N ARG A 6 1.50 5.78 1.19
CA ARG A 6 2.78 5.09 1.38
C ARG A 6 2.64 3.64 0.98
N VAL A 7 3.64 3.12 0.28
CA VAL A 7 3.81 1.69 -0.01
C VAL A 7 5.13 1.26 0.61
N THR A 8 5.09 0.31 1.53
CA THR A 8 6.27 -0.26 2.20
C THR A 8 6.51 -1.67 1.68
N ILE A 9 7.74 -1.91 1.23
CA ILE A 9 8.21 -3.18 0.70
C ILE A 9 9.32 -3.67 1.63
N GLY A 10 9.02 -4.63 2.49
CA GLY A 10 9.95 -5.16 3.48
C GLY A 10 10.20 -6.65 3.27
N GLU A 11 11.36 -7.14 3.65
CA GLU A 11 11.73 -8.56 3.51
C GLU A 11 10.71 -9.49 4.20
N ARG A 12 10.26 -9.13 5.41
CA ARG A 12 9.25 -9.89 6.15
C ARG A 12 7.91 -9.95 5.42
N SER A 13 7.38 -8.81 4.98
CA SER A 13 6.09 -8.77 4.28
C SER A 13 6.16 -9.48 2.92
N LEU A 14 7.29 -9.37 2.22
CA LEU A 14 7.53 -10.12 0.98
C LEU A 14 7.57 -11.64 1.20
N ALA A 15 8.16 -12.10 2.32
CA ALA A 15 8.15 -13.53 2.67
C ALA A 15 6.72 -14.06 2.88
N ASP A 16 5.82 -13.22 3.39
CA ASP A 16 4.39 -13.51 3.55
C ASP A 16 3.58 -13.26 2.25
N GLY A 17 4.23 -12.84 1.15
CA GLY A 17 3.60 -12.61 -0.15
C GLY A 17 2.77 -11.32 -0.24
N VAL A 18 3.04 -10.34 0.64
CA VAL A 18 2.27 -9.10 0.75
C VAL A 18 3.15 -7.85 0.75
N LEU A 19 2.51 -6.71 0.48
CA LEU A 19 3.04 -5.36 0.66
C LEU A 19 2.20 -4.63 1.70
N GLU A 20 2.76 -3.61 2.32
CA GLU A 20 2.04 -2.74 3.25
C GLU A 20 1.66 -1.42 2.55
N ILE A 21 0.39 -1.06 2.56
CA ILE A 21 -0.12 0.19 1.99
C ILE A 21 -0.81 1.00 3.07
N GLN A 22 -0.39 2.26 3.25
CA GLN A 22 -0.94 3.16 4.27
C GLN A 22 -1.27 4.52 3.66
N GLY A 23 -2.55 4.91 3.69
CA GLY A 23 -2.98 6.27 3.41
C GLY A 23 -2.63 7.22 4.56
N ARG A 24 -2.50 8.51 4.28
CA ARG A 24 -2.08 9.50 5.29
C ARG A 24 -2.94 9.56 6.56
N ARG A 25 -4.22 9.16 6.45
CA ARG A 25 -5.22 9.19 7.53
C ARG A 25 -5.42 7.82 8.16
N ASP A 26 -4.77 6.79 7.63
CA ASP A 26 -4.97 5.42 8.09
C ASP A 26 -4.13 5.20 9.34
N SER A 27 -4.74 4.66 10.40
CA SER A 27 -4.05 4.38 11.67
C SER A 27 -3.05 3.24 11.53
N GLU A 28 -3.29 2.31 10.61
CA GLU A 28 -2.47 1.12 10.34
C GLU A 28 -2.33 0.89 8.83
N ALA A 29 -1.31 0.11 8.45
CA ALA A 29 -1.13 -0.31 7.07
C ALA A 29 -2.07 -1.48 6.71
N THR A 30 -2.59 -1.45 5.49
CA THR A 30 -3.30 -2.59 4.88
C THR A 30 -2.28 -3.51 4.23
N LEU A 31 -2.34 -4.81 4.53
CA LEU A 31 -1.57 -5.82 3.82
C LEU A 31 -2.27 -6.16 2.50
N VAL A 32 -1.54 -6.06 1.40
CA VAL A 32 -2.06 -6.32 0.05
C VAL A 32 -1.19 -7.37 -0.61
N ALA A 33 -1.82 -8.42 -1.16
CA ALA A 33 -1.11 -9.46 -1.90
C ALA A 33 -0.32 -8.84 -3.06
N ILE A 34 0.92 -9.31 -3.27
CA ILE A 34 1.81 -8.78 -4.33
C ILE A 34 1.13 -8.86 -5.71
N ALA A 35 0.38 -9.94 -5.95
CA ALA A 35 -0.33 -10.16 -7.20
C ALA A 35 -1.38 -9.08 -7.52
N GLU A 36 -1.96 -8.46 -6.49
CA GLU A 36 -3.03 -7.46 -6.61
C GLU A 36 -2.54 -6.03 -6.38
N ALA A 37 -1.29 -5.88 -5.90
CA ALA A 37 -0.76 -4.61 -5.42
C ALA A 37 -0.80 -3.51 -6.47
N ALA A 38 -0.41 -3.79 -7.72
CA ALA A 38 -0.37 -2.80 -8.77
C ALA A 38 -1.75 -2.19 -9.05
N GLU A 39 -2.78 -3.04 -9.21
CA GLU A 39 -4.15 -2.59 -9.45
C GLU A 39 -4.69 -1.81 -8.24
N HIS A 40 -4.44 -2.31 -7.03
CA HIS A 40 -4.88 -1.66 -5.79
C HIS A 40 -4.28 -0.25 -5.66
N ILE A 41 -2.98 -0.09 -5.90
CA ILE A 41 -2.28 1.21 -5.82
C ILE A 41 -2.84 2.17 -6.88
N ILE A 42 -2.99 1.72 -8.13
CA ILE A 42 -3.53 2.56 -9.22
C ILE A 42 -4.94 3.05 -8.87
N LYS A 43 -5.80 2.16 -8.35
CA LYS A 43 -7.15 2.52 -7.91
C LYS A 43 -7.10 3.59 -6.82
N ARG A 44 -6.27 3.39 -5.79
CA ARG A 44 -6.14 4.33 -4.68
C ARG A 44 -5.65 5.70 -5.13
N ILE A 45 -4.74 5.77 -6.10
CA ILE A 45 -4.27 7.04 -6.68
C ILE A 45 -5.40 7.75 -7.42
N ARG A 46 -6.21 7.03 -8.21
CA ARG A 46 -7.37 7.61 -8.90
C ARG A 46 -8.39 8.19 -7.92
N ASP A 47 -8.64 7.51 -6.80
CA ASP A 47 -9.57 7.97 -5.76
C ASP A 47 -9.08 9.21 -4.99
N LEU A 48 -7.78 9.55 -5.09
CA LEU A 48 -7.17 10.73 -4.46
C LEU A 48 -7.21 11.98 -5.34
N THR A 49 -7.58 11.84 -6.62
CA THR A 49 -7.63 12.93 -7.62
C THR A 49 -9.04 13.46 -7.75
#